data_AF-A0A9E0JDW6-F1
#
_entry.id   AF-A0A9E0JDW6-F1
#
_cell.length_a   1.000
_cell.length_b   1.000
_cell.length_c   1.000
_cell.angle_alpha   90.00
_cell.angle_beta   90.00
_cell.angle_gamma   90.00
#
_symmetry.space_group_name_H-M   'P 1'
#
loop_
_entity.id
_entity.type
_entity.pdbx_description
1 polymer ?
#
loop_
_entity_poly.entity_id
_entity_poly.type
_entity_poly.pdbx_seq_one_letter_code
_entity_poly.pdbx_strand_id
1 'polypeptide(L)'
;MNLSKKEQLLEALKQIPDYKVDIGKIEYPLHEVLFITLFALIKGNTTFKDIHTWMIYNQESLILTELFAKDKIQIPSRSTLHTLLINTDNNALESVFRDYFWEYITQKSTAIGGKWLQGSDANGQYTQASHRAILNILDKEIGIVFAHKFLDKNKKSEIKALKELLEDKRFSQEEQVFSFDALLTQFEILNTMDIKGNCCKSVR
;
A
#
# COMPACT_ATOMS: atom_id res chain seq x y z
N MET A 1 19.36 -20.24 2.65
CA MET A 1 18.38 -20.31 3.75
C MET A 1 17.09 -19.70 3.25
N ASN A 2 15.96 -20.41 3.33
CA ASN A 2 14.66 -19.81 3.04
C ASN A 2 14.30 -18.91 4.23
N LEU A 3 14.27 -17.60 3.99
CA LEU A 3 13.77 -16.62 4.96
C LEU A 3 12.30 -16.93 5.28
N SER A 4 11.91 -16.78 6.53
CA SER A 4 10.51 -16.79 6.92
C SER A 4 9.77 -15.59 6.30
N LYS A 5 8.46 -15.69 6.14
CA LYS A 5 7.65 -14.61 5.52
C LYS A 5 7.83 -13.25 6.21
N LYS A 6 7.96 -13.23 7.54
CA LYS A 6 8.22 -12.01 8.31
C LYS A 6 9.57 -11.38 7.98
N GLU A 7 10.60 -12.19 7.74
CA GLU A 7 11.93 -11.71 7.35
C GLU A 7 11.94 -11.25 5.90
N GLN A 8 11.26 -11.96 4.99
CA GLN A 8 11.10 -11.52 3.60
C GLN A 8 10.43 -10.15 3.51
N LEU A 9 9.36 -9.92 4.28
CA LEU A 9 8.70 -8.62 4.34
C LEU A 9 9.64 -7.54 4.88
N LEU A 10 10.40 -7.83 5.94
CA LEU A 10 11.34 -6.89 6.52
C LEU A 10 12.45 -6.50 5.53
N GLU A 11 13.00 -7.47 4.79
CA GLU A 11 13.98 -7.21 3.73
C GLU A 11 13.37 -6.40 2.58
N ALA A 12 12.13 -6.67 2.20
CA ALA A 12 11.44 -5.88 1.19
C ALA A 12 11.27 -4.42 1.63
N LEU A 13 10.93 -4.17 2.90
CA LEU A 13 10.81 -2.81 3.45
C LEU A 13 12.14 -2.04 3.48
N LYS A 14 13.29 -2.71 3.52
CA LYS A 14 14.61 -2.04 3.42
C LYS A 14 14.86 -1.40 2.06
N GLN A 15 14.13 -1.80 1.03
CA GLN A 15 14.23 -1.21 -0.31
C GLN A 15 13.61 0.19 -0.38
N ILE A 16 12.78 0.56 0.60
CA ILE A 16 12.18 1.88 0.69
C ILE A 16 13.27 2.89 1.07
N PRO A 17 13.51 3.94 0.26
CA PRO A 17 14.52 4.94 0.56
C PRO A 17 14.25 5.61 1.91
N ASP A 18 15.26 5.62 2.78
CA ASP A 18 15.21 6.44 3.99
C ASP A 18 15.55 7.88 3.63
N TYR A 19 14.56 8.78 3.75
CA TYR A 19 14.73 10.20 3.42
C TYR A 19 15.69 10.94 4.37
N LYS A 20 16.06 10.31 5.50
CA LYS A 20 17.00 10.90 6.47
C LYS A 20 18.42 10.82 5.92
N VAL A 21 19.08 11.98 5.81
CA VAL A 21 20.39 12.14 5.15
C VAL A 21 21.55 11.53 5.95
N ASP A 22 21.51 11.62 7.28
CA ASP A 22 22.61 11.19 8.15
C ASP A 22 22.49 9.71 8.53
N ILE A 23 22.79 8.81 7.58
CA ILE A 23 22.63 7.35 7.74
C ILE A 23 23.32 6.82 9.01
N GLY A 24 24.51 7.34 9.35
CA GLY A 24 25.26 6.94 10.55
C GLY A 24 24.69 7.41 11.89
N LYS A 25 23.64 8.25 11.88
CA LYS A 25 22.94 8.76 13.08
C LYS A 25 21.49 8.31 13.15
N ILE A 26 21.09 7.34 12.33
CA ILE A 26 19.72 6.83 12.32
C ILE A 26 19.52 5.95 13.56
N GLU A 27 18.88 6.51 14.57
CA GLU A 27 18.47 5.79 15.77
C GLU A 27 17.27 4.86 15.51
N TYR A 28 16.36 5.28 14.62
CA TYR A 28 15.13 4.56 14.27
C TYR A 28 15.14 4.22 12.77
N PRO A 29 15.60 3.01 12.38
CA PRO A 29 15.60 2.59 10.99
C PRO A 29 14.19 2.59 10.41
N LEU A 30 14.01 3.19 9.22
CA LEU A 30 12.68 3.38 8.64
C LEU A 30 11.95 2.05 8.44
N HIS A 31 12.63 1.02 7.93
CA HIS A 31 12.05 -0.29 7.68
C HIS A 31 11.51 -0.96 8.95
N GLU A 32 12.17 -0.82 10.10
CA GLU A 32 11.69 -1.33 11.38
C GLU A 32 10.44 -0.57 11.84
N VAL A 33 10.46 0.77 11.74
CA VAL A 33 9.30 1.61 12.11
C VAL A 33 8.09 1.27 11.24
N LEU A 34 8.28 1.08 9.94
CA LEU A 34 7.22 0.67 9.02
C LEU A 34 6.70 -0.72 9.37
N PHE A 35 7.59 -1.68 9.64
CA PHE A 35 7.20 -3.04 10.01
C PHE A 35 6.32 -3.06 11.27
N ILE A 36 6.76 -2.39 12.34
CA ILE A 36 6.01 -2.36 13.60
C ILE A 36 4.67 -1.61 13.41
N THR A 37 4.66 -0.54 12.60
CA THR A 37 3.44 0.20 12.28
C THR A 37 2.41 -0.68 11.57
N LEU A 38 2.84 -1.51 10.62
CA LEU A 38 1.96 -2.46 9.93
C LEU A 38 1.37 -3.49 10.88
N PHE A 39 2.18 -4.02 11.80
CA PHE A 39 1.69 -4.93 12.84
C PHE A 39 0.66 -4.25 13.75
N ALA A 40 0.90 -2.99 14.16
CA ALA A 40 -0.04 -2.22 14.95
C ALA A 40 -1.38 -2.02 14.20
N LEU A 41 -1.32 -1.70 12.91
CA LEU A 41 -2.51 -1.55 12.04
C LEU A 41 -3.30 -2.85 11.92
N ILE A 42 -2.62 -4.00 11.72
CA ILE A 42 -3.24 -5.33 11.69
C ILE A 42 -3.94 -5.65 13.02
N LYS A 43 -3.40 -5.17 14.14
CA LYS A 43 -4.02 -5.29 15.46
C LYS A 43 -5.16 -4.30 15.71
N GLY A 44 -5.52 -3.48 14.73
CA GLY A 44 -6.63 -2.53 14.80
C GLY A 44 -6.26 -1.14 15.34
N ASN A 45 -4.98 -0.83 15.51
CA ASN A 45 -4.53 0.49 15.94
C ASN A 45 -4.44 1.41 14.73
N THR A 46 -5.47 2.22 14.49
CA THR A 46 -5.61 3.02 13.26
C THR A 46 -5.26 4.50 13.42
N THR A 47 -5.04 4.99 14.65
CA THR A 47 -4.59 6.37 14.88
C THR A 47 -3.11 6.42 15.25
N PHE A 48 -2.42 7.54 14.96
CA PHE A 48 -1.03 7.74 15.38
C PHE A 48 -0.82 7.56 16.89
N LYS A 49 -1.82 7.92 17.70
CA LYS A 49 -1.77 7.73 19.16
C LYS A 49 -1.78 6.25 19.50
N ASP A 50 -2.71 5.50 18.91
CA ASP A 50 -2.88 4.08 19.22
C ASP A 50 -1.71 3.27 18.70
N ILE A 51 -1.21 3.58 17.49
CA ILE A 51 0.01 2.98 16.94
C ILE A 51 1.18 3.23 17.89
N HIS A 52 1.44 4.47 18.28
CA HIS A 52 2.56 4.81 19.18
C HIS A 52 2.44 4.11 20.53
N THR A 53 1.22 4.08 21.10
CA THR A 53 0.94 3.40 22.36
C THR A 53 1.21 1.90 22.24
N TRP A 54 0.76 1.27 21.16
CA TRP A 54 0.99 -0.13 20.87
C TRP A 54 2.48 -0.45 20.73
N MET A 55 3.24 0.42 20.03
CA MET A 55 4.70 0.28 19.89
C MET A 55 5.41 0.28 21.24
N ILE A 56 5.06 1.21 22.15
CA ILE A 56 5.63 1.27 23.51
C ILE A 56 5.37 -0.02 24.27
N TYR A 57 4.12 -0.52 24.25
CA TYR A 57 3.77 -1.76 24.96
C TYR A 57 4.46 -3.01 24.40
N ASN A 58 4.88 -2.99 23.12
CA ASN A 58 5.48 -4.14 22.44
C ASN A 58 6.99 -3.98 22.18
N GLN A 59 7.64 -2.96 22.76
CA GLN A 59 9.06 -2.66 22.52
C GLN A 59 10.03 -3.76 23.00
N GLU A 60 9.58 -4.62 23.91
CA GLU A 60 10.32 -5.77 24.47
C GLU A 60 9.68 -7.11 24.02
N SER A 61 8.81 -7.08 23.01
CA SER A 61 8.18 -8.29 22.48
C SER A 61 9.24 -9.23 21.89
N LEU A 62 9.31 -10.46 22.41
CA LEU A 62 10.24 -11.50 21.96
C LEU A 62 10.24 -11.68 20.43
N ILE A 63 9.06 -11.65 19.82
CA ILE A 63 8.92 -11.83 18.37
C ILE A 63 9.61 -10.71 17.59
N LEU A 64 9.51 -9.48 18.07
CA LEU A 64 10.06 -8.31 17.39
C LEU A 64 11.56 -8.14 17.71
N THR A 65 11.98 -8.41 18.94
CA THR A 65 13.39 -8.36 19.37
C THR A 65 14.22 -9.42 18.65
N GLU A 66 13.71 -10.64 18.50
CA GLU A 66 14.33 -11.70 17.69
C GLU A 66 14.40 -11.29 16.21
N LEU A 67 13.32 -10.76 15.65
CA LEU A 67 13.26 -10.39 14.23
C LEU A 67 14.25 -9.26 13.89
N PHE A 68 14.42 -8.28 14.78
CA PHE A 68 15.35 -7.17 14.58
C PHE A 68 16.75 -7.44 15.11
N ALA A 69 16.98 -8.60 15.74
CA ALA A 69 18.22 -8.94 16.44
C ALA A 69 18.66 -7.85 17.44
N LYS A 70 17.72 -7.39 18.29
CA LYS A 70 17.93 -6.34 19.30
C LYS A 70 17.36 -6.77 20.64
N ASP A 71 18.05 -6.46 21.75
CA ASP A 71 17.54 -6.73 23.10
C ASP A 71 16.30 -5.88 23.43
N LYS A 72 16.26 -4.64 22.93
CA LYS A 72 15.16 -3.70 23.10
C LYS A 72 15.00 -2.83 21.87
N ILE A 73 13.75 -2.65 21.46
CA ILE A 73 13.41 -1.82 20.31
C ILE A 73 13.27 -0.38 20.80
N GLN A 74 14.04 0.53 20.21
CA GLN A 74 13.91 1.96 20.49
C GLN A 74 12.68 2.50 19.77
N ILE A 75 11.73 3.04 20.54
CA ILE A 75 10.49 3.59 20.00
C ILE A 75 10.63 5.10 19.86
N PRO A 76 10.43 5.67 18.65
CA PRO A 76 10.51 7.12 18.47
C PRO A 76 9.43 7.84 19.30
N SER A 77 9.69 9.12 19.60
CA SER A 77 8.65 9.98 20.16
C SER A 77 7.44 10.06 19.22
N ARG A 78 6.25 10.42 19.73
CA ARG A 78 5.04 10.49 18.90
C ARG A 78 5.17 11.46 17.72
N SER A 79 5.85 12.59 17.92
CA SER A 79 6.13 13.56 16.84
C SER A 79 7.11 12.98 15.83
N THR A 80 8.18 12.34 16.28
CA THR A 80 9.15 11.66 15.40
C THR A 80 8.49 10.54 14.58
N LEU A 81 7.64 9.72 15.19
CA LEU A 81 6.86 8.68 14.49
C LEU A 81 5.98 9.28 13.41
N HIS A 82 5.24 10.35 13.73
CA HIS A 82 4.41 11.05 12.76
C HIS A 82 5.25 11.57 11.58
N THR A 83 6.39 12.21 11.85
CA THR A 83 7.30 12.71 10.81
C THR A 83 7.84 11.58 9.93
N LEU A 84 8.23 10.44 10.51
CA LEU A 84 8.72 9.28 9.75
C LEU A 84 7.65 8.74 8.80
N LEU A 85 6.42 8.56 9.29
CA LEU A 85 5.33 7.98 8.50
C LEU A 85 4.85 8.93 7.39
N ILE A 86 4.74 10.24 7.66
CA ILE A 86 4.27 11.22 6.66
C ILE A 86 5.28 11.43 5.52
N ASN A 87 6.58 11.34 5.82
CA ASN A 87 7.64 11.55 4.81
C ASN A 87 8.10 10.25 4.13
N THR A 88 7.48 9.11 4.46
CA THR A 88 7.74 7.85 3.74
C THR A 88 7.27 7.99 2.29
N ASP A 89 8.08 7.52 1.34
CA ASP A 89 7.71 7.52 -0.07
C ASP A 89 6.58 6.51 -0.32
N ASN A 90 5.40 7.03 -0.62
CA ASN A 90 4.20 6.23 -0.88
C ASN A 90 4.33 5.35 -2.14
N ASN A 91 5.07 5.80 -3.16
CA ASN A 91 5.24 5.02 -4.39
C ASN A 91 6.20 3.85 -4.15
N ALA A 92 7.29 4.09 -3.42
CA ALA A 92 8.21 3.02 -3.02
C ALA A 92 7.51 2.00 -2.12
N LEU A 93 6.70 2.46 -1.16
CA LEU A 93 5.89 1.60 -0.31
C LEU A 93 4.92 0.76 -1.13
N GLU A 94 4.18 1.36 -2.07
CA GLU A 94 3.25 0.64 -2.94
C GLU A 94 3.95 -0.44 -3.76
N SER A 95 5.09 -0.11 -4.37
CA SER A 95 5.87 -1.05 -5.17
C SER A 95 6.32 -2.25 -4.33
N VAL A 96 6.89 -2.00 -3.15
CA VAL A 96 7.34 -3.06 -2.22
C VAL A 96 6.17 -3.97 -1.81
N PHE A 97 5.02 -3.39 -1.49
CA PHE A 97 3.83 -4.16 -1.14
C PHE A 97 3.31 -4.99 -2.32
N ARG A 98 3.21 -4.38 -3.49
CA ARG A 98 2.77 -5.06 -4.71
C ARG A 98 3.67 -6.25 -5.04
N ASP A 99 4.97 -6.05 -4.99
CA ASP A 99 5.97 -7.09 -5.25
C ASP A 99 5.89 -8.21 -4.21
N TYR A 100 5.80 -7.87 -2.92
CA TYR A 100 5.69 -8.84 -1.85
C TYR A 100 4.42 -9.70 -1.96
N PHE A 101 3.27 -9.09 -2.29
CA PHE A 101 2.00 -9.82 -2.40
C PHE A 101 1.81 -10.54 -3.74
N TRP A 102 2.69 -10.27 -4.73
CA TRP A 102 2.56 -10.80 -6.08
C TRP A 102 2.57 -12.33 -6.15
N GLU A 103 3.36 -12.98 -5.30
CA GLU A 103 3.46 -14.45 -5.28
C GLU A 103 2.21 -15.14 -4.70
N TYR A 104 1.32 -14.38 -4.05
CA TYR A 104 0.14 -14.92 -3.38
C TYR A 104 -1.15 -14.70 -4.18
N ILE A 105 -1.12 -13.89 -5.25
CA ILE A 105 -2.29 -13.56 -6.06
C ILE A 105 -2.46 -14.53 -7.23
N THR A 106 -3.71 -14.76 -7.62
CA THR A 106 -4.11 -15.62 -8.74
C THR A 106 -4.56 -14.82 -9.95
N GLN A 107 -5.16 -13.65 -9.71
CA GLN A 107 -5.71 -12.74 -10.72
C GLN A 107 -6.80 -13.34 -11.63
N LYS A 108 -7.40 -14.48 -11.25
CA LYS A 108 -8.51 -15.07 -12.03
C LYS A 108 -9.73 -14.14 -12.07
N SER A 109 -10.06 -13.52 -10.93
CA SER A 109 -11.08 -12.49 -10.84
C SER A 109 -10.57 -11.28 -10.08
N THR A 110 -10.50 -10.14 -10.77
CA THR A 110 -9.95 -8.90 -10.23
C THR A 110 -11.04 -7.84 -10.14
N ALA A 111 -11.24 -7.27 -8.94
CA ALA A 111 -12.08 -6.10 -8.74
C ALA A 111 -11.24 -4.83 -8.73
N ILE A 112 -11.72 -3.80 -9.42
CA ILE A 112 -11.08 -2.48 -9.48
C ILE A 112 -12.10 -1.45 -9.01
N GLY A 113 -11.73 -0.64 -8.02
CA GLY A 113 -12.63 0.36 -7.46
C GLY A 113 -11.92 1.54 -6.81
N GLY A 114 -12.44 2.74 -7.05
CA GLY A 114 -12.00 3.98 -6.42
C GLY A 114 -12.55 4.10 -4.99
N LYS A 115 -11.71 4.56 -4.06
CA LYS A 115 -12.13 4.97 -2.72
C LYS A 115 -11.58 6.35 -2.37
N TRP A 116 -12.44 7.19 -1.83
CA TRP A 116 -12.05 8.48 -1.26
C TRP A 116 -11.41 8.24 0.11
N LEU A 117 -10.29 8.90 0.38
CA LEU A 117 -9.68 8.87 1.69
C LEU A 117 -10.41 9.85 2.62
N GLN A 118 -10.89 9.35 3.76
CA GLN A 118 -11.51 10.19 4.79
C GLN A 118 -10.49 11.22 5.31
N GLY A 119 -10.93 12.45 5.56
CA GLY A 119 -10.04 13.53 6.02
C GLY A 119 -9.10 14.08 4.95
N SER A 120 -9.24 13.67 3.68
CA SER A 120 -8.55 14.30 2.56
C SER A 120 -9.18 15.62 2.10
N ASP A 121 -10.33 15.97 2.67
CA ASP A 121 -10.94 17.29 2.64
C ASP A 121 -10.19 18.24 3.58
N ALA A 122 -9.08 18.79 3.13
CA ALA A 122 -8.55 19.96 3.80
C ALA A 122 -9.24 21.22 3.25
N ASN A 123 -10.41 21.58 3.81
CA ASN A 123 -10.65 22.98 4.14
C ASN A 123 -9.77 23.32 5.38
N GLY A 124 -8.46 23.10 5.24
CA GLY A 124 -7.50 23.45 6.26
C GLY A 124 -7.40 24.97 6.30
N GLN A 125 -7.27 25.51 7.51
CA GLN A 125 -7.18 26.95 7.76
C GLN A 125 -6.07 27.67 6.96
N TYR A 126 -5.08 26.92 6.42
CA TYR A 126 -3.89 27.45 5.74
C TYR A 126 -3.51 26.77 4.40
N THR A 127 -4.20 25.70 3.96
CA THR A 127 -3.89 25.01 2.69
C THR A 127 -5.13 24.34 2.10
N GLN A 128 -5.46 24.68 0.85
CA GLN A 128 -6.45 23.99 0.03
C GLN A 128 -5.80 22.75 -0.61
N ALA A 129 -5.81 21.62 0.11
CA ALA A 129 -5.40 20.35 -0.50
C ALA A 129 -6.66 19.66 -1.06
N SER A 130 -6.61 19.32 -2.35
CA SER A 130 -7.70 18.60 -3.01
C SER A 130 -7.85 17.20 -2.45
N HIS A 131 -9.10 16.70 -2.42
CA HIS A 131 -9.40 15.33 -2.06
C HIS A 131 -8.46 14.32 -2.72
N ARG A 132 -7.99 13.37 -1.92
CA ARG A 132 -7.17 12.25 -2.37
C ARG A 132 -8.06 11.03 -2.47
N ALA A 133 -8.05 10.41 -3.65
CA ALA A 133 -8.67 9.12 -3.87
C ALA A 133 -7.60 8.09 -4.23
N ILE A 134 -7.92 6.81 -4.01
CA ILE A 134 -7.07 5.69 -4.37
C ILE A 134 -7.90 4.72 -5.22
N LEU A 135 -7.34 4.29 -6.33
CA LEU A 135 -7.84 3.15 -7.09
C LEU A 135 -7.25 1.88 -6.49
N ASN A 136 -8.09 1.00 -5.97
CA ASN A 136 -7.68 -0.27 -5.39
C ASN A 136 -7.91 -1.40 -6.37
N ILE A 137 -6.98 -2.36 -6.38
CA ILE A 137 -7.07 -3.57 -7.20
C ILE A 137 -7.02 -4.78 -6.28
N LEU A 138 -8.12 -5.52 -6.28
CA LEU A 138 -8.41 -6.62 -5.38
C LEU A 138 -8.44 -7.92 -6.16
N ASP A 139 -7.67 -8.93 -5.72
CA ASP A 139 -7.90 -10.30 -6.13
C ASP A 139 -9.09 -10.85 -5.32
N LYS A 140 -10.19 -11.18 -6.01
CA LYS A 140 -11.44 -11.60 -5.38
C LYS A 140 -11.38 -13.03 -4.85
N GLU A 141 -10.53 -13.88 -5.40
CA GLU A 141 -10.43 -15.29 -4.97
C GLU A 141 -9.84 -15.39 -3.57
N ILE A 142 -8.86 -14.53 -3.26
CA ILE A 142 -8.14 -14.53 -1.99
C ILE A 142 -8.50 -13.35 -1.07
N GLY A 143 -9.19 -12.33 -1.59
CA GLY A 143 -9.60 -11.16 -0.83
C GLY A 143 -8.46 -10.17 -0.50
N ILE A 144 -7.39 -10.14 -1.29
CA ILE A 144 -6.21 -9.28 -1.04
C ILE A 144 -6.17 -8.13 -2.04
N VAL A 145 -6.05 -6.90 -1.52
CA VAL A 145 -5.70 -5.73 -2.31
C VAL A 145 -4.20 -5.78 -2.57
N PHE A 146 -3.81 -5.99 -3.82
CA PHE A 146 -2.40 -6.23 -4.18
C PHE A 146 -1.76 -5.08 -4.95
N ALA A 147 -2.56 -4.14 -5.44
CA ALA A 147 -2.05 -2.92 -6.05
C ALA A 147 -2.97 -1.76 -5.73
N HIS A 148 -2.39 -0.59 -5.60
CA HIS A 148 -3.14 0.65 -5.45
C HIS A 148 -2.50 1.78 -6.24
N LYS A 149 -3.31 2.75 -6.63
CA LYS A 149 -2.84 3.93 -7.36
C LYS A 149 -3.50 5.18 -6.84
N PHE A 150 -2.71 6.16 -6.44
CA PHE A 150 -3.23 7.46 -6.08
C PHE A 150 -3.86 8.14 -7.30
N LEU A 151 -5.01 8.75 -7.06
CA LEU A 151 -5.81 9.41 -8.07
C LEU A 151 -5.71 10.92 -7.90
N ASP A 152 -5.47 11.61 -9.02
CA ASP A 152 -5.56 13.06 -9.09
C ASP A 152 -7.02 13.54 -9.05
N LYS A 153 -7.16 14.86 -8.83
CA LYS A 153 -8.32 15.70 -8.53
C LYS A 153 -9.71 15.36 -9.11
N ASN A 154 -9.84 14.53 -10.14
CA ASN A 154 -11.08 14.37 -10.92
C ASN A 154 -11.48 12.90 -11.07
N LYS A 155 -12.78 12.55 -11.08
CA LYS A 155 -13.26 11.17 -11.39
C LYS A 155 -12.72 10.58 -12.71
N LYS A 156 -12.33 11.43 -13.67
CA LYS A 156 -11.66 11.00 -14.93
C LYS A 156 -10.24 10.44 -14.70
N SER A 157 -9.64 10.70 -13.53
CA SER A 157 -8.34 10.15 -13.15
C SER A 157 -8.41 8.64 -12.93
N GLU A 158 -9.57 8.08 -12.54
CA GLU A 158 -9.75 6.63 -12.44
C GLU A 158 -9.61 5.94 -13.79
N ILE A 159 -10.20 6.52 -14.85
CA ILE A 159 -10.09 6.02 -16.23
C ILE A 159 -8.63 6.05 -16.68
N LYS A 160 -7.91 7.16 -16.43
CA LYS A 160 -6.48 7.28 -16.76
C LYS A 160 -5.64 6.27 -15.97
N ALA A 161 -5.87 6.17 -14.66
CA ALA A 161 -5.14 5.26 -13.79
C ALA A 161 -5.33 3.79 -14.18
N LEU A 162 -6.56 3.41 -14.57
CA LEU A 162 -6.85 2.07 -15.08
C LEU A 162 -6.15 1.79 -16.41
N LYS A 163 -6.11 2.74 -17.34
CA LYS A 163 -5.35 2.56 -18.60
C LYS A 163 -3.88 2.32 -18.34
N GLU A 164 -3.26 3.15 -17.51
CA GLU A 164 -1.85 2.99 -17.13
C GLU A 164 -1.61 1.67 -16.37
N LEU A 165 -2.59 1.18 -15.62
CA LEU A 165 -2.52 -0.13 -14.98
C LEU A 165 -2.55 -1.26 -16.02
N LEU A 166 -3.44 -1.17 -17.01
CA LEU A 166 -3.56 -2.19 -18.05
C LEU A 166 -2.33 -2.24 -18.97
N GLU A 167 -1.52 -1.18 -19.04
CA GLU A 167 -0.24 -1.20 -19.74
C GLU A 167 0.82 -2.05 -19.02
N ASP A 168 0.67 -2.27 -17.71
CA ASP A 168 1.57 -3.13 -16.95
C ASP A 168 1.39 -4.60 -17.36
N LYS A 169 2.50 -5.23 -17.79
CA LYS A 169 2.58 -6.62 -18.25
C LYS A 169 2.15 -7.62 -17.17
N ARG A 170 2.14 -7.19 -15.93
CA ARG A 170 1.66 -7.94 -14.78
C ARG A 170 0.16 -8.29 -14.87
N PHE A 171 -0.63 -7.49 -15.58
CA PHE A 171 -2.09 -7.67 -15.77
C PHE A 171 -2.46 -8.22 -17.16
N SER A 172 -1.52 -8.85 -17.86
CA SER A 172 -1.72 -9.41 -19.21
C SER A 172 -1.61 -10.93 -19.27
N GLN A 173 -1.97 -11.63 -18.17
CA GLN A 173 -2.05 -13.09 -18.21
C GLN A 173 -3.38 -13.50 -18.87
N GLU A 174 -3.36 -14.55 -19.68
CA GLU A 174 -4.56 -15.01 -20.40
C GLU A 174 -5.64 -15.49 -19.40
N GLU A 175 -6.91 -15.18 -19.71
CA GLU A 175 -8.13 -15.58 -18.98
C GLU A 175 -8.44 -14.86 -17.65
N GLN A 176 -8.17 -13.55 -17.52
CA GLN A 176 -8.59 -12.78 -16.34
C GLN A 176 -10.01 -12.19 -16.47
N VAL A 177 -10.77 -12.18 -15.36
CA VAL A 177 -12.09 -11.53 -15.28
C VAL A 177 -12.02 -10.26 -14.44
N PHE A 178 -12.14 -9.11 -15.10
CA PHE A 178 -12.18 -7.81 -14.42
C PHE A 178 -13.60 -7.40 -14.04
N SER A 179 -13.76 -6.88 -12.83
CA SER A 179 -15.01 -6.33 -12.30
C SER A 179 -14.81 -4.87 -11.89
N PHE A 180 -15.61 -3.96 -12.43
CA PHE A 180 -15.52 -2.53 -12.11
C PHE A 180 -16.84 -1.80 -12.32
N ASP A 181 -16.94 -0.60 -11.76
CA ASP A 181 -18.12 0.26 -11.87
C ASP A 181 -18.37 0.68 -13.32
N ALA A 182 -19.63 0.99 -13.64
CA ALA A 182 -20.04 1.45 -14.97
C ALA A 182 -19.31 2.72 -15.46
N LEU A 183 -18.69 3.51 -14.58
CA LEU A 183 -17.86 4.65 -14.99
C LEU A 183 -16.65 4.20 -15.83
N LEU A 184 -16.11 3.00 -15.56
CA LEU A 184 -14.88 2.48 -16.16
C LEU A 184 -15.14 1.66 -17.44
N THR A 185 -16.40 1.45 -17.83
CA THR A 185 -16.77 0.79 -19.10
C THR A 185 -16.60 1.74 -20.31
N GLN A 186 -15.37 2.16 -20.56
CA GLN A 186 -14.99 3.02 -21.69
C GLN A 186 -14.52 2.17 -22.87
N PHE A 187 -14.87 2.56 -24.10
CA PHE A 187 -14.55 1.80 -25.32
C PHE A 187 -13.07 1.39 -25.40
N GLU A 188 -12.15 2.32 -25.16
CA GLU A 188 -10.71 2.05 -25.23
C GLU A 188 -10.21 1.05 -24.17
N ILE A 189 -10.81 1.07 -22.97
CA ILE A 189 -10.46 0.14 -21.88
C ILE A 189 -10.94 -1.27 -22.24
N LEU A 190 -12.19 -1.38 -22.71
CA LEU A 190 -12.77 -2.66 -23.12
C LEU A 190 -12.03 -3.25 -24.31
N ASN A 191 -11.67 -2.44 -25.30
CA ASN A 191 -10.89 -2.88 -26.47
C ASN A 191 -9.48 -3.37 -26.05
N THR A 192 -8.83 -2.67 -25.11
CA THR A 192 -7.52 -3.11 -24.59
C THR A 192 -7.61 -4.45 -23.86
N MET A 193 -8.70 -4.69 -23.11
CA MET A 193 -8.94 -5.96 -22.44
C MET A 193 -9.24 -7.09 -23.43
N ASP A 194 -10.07 -6.82 -24.43
CA ASP A 194 -10.45 -7.79 -25.47
C ASP A 194 -9.24 -8.23 -26.30
N ILE A 195 -8.40 -7.29 -26.73
CA ILE A 195 -7.13 -7.57 -27.43
C ILE A 195 -6.20 -8.47 -26.59
N LYS A 196 -6.28 -8.37 -25.25
CA LYS A 196 -5.49 -9.18 -24.32
C LYS A 196 -6.15 -10.51 -23.93
N GLY A 197 -7.32 -10.84 -24.49
CA GLY A 197 -8.06 -12.06 -24.15
C GLY A 197 -8.70 -12.04 -22.76
N ASN A 198 -8.89 -10.86 -22.18
CA ASN A 198 -9.49 -10.69 -20.84
C ASN A 198 -11.01 -10.45 -20.94
N CYS A 199 -11.75 -10.95 -19.96
CA CYS A 199 -13.20 -10.75 -19.85
C CYS A 199 -13.52 -9.64 -18.83
N CYS A 200 -14.58 -8.87 -19.04
CA CYS A 200 -15.00 -7.82 -18.12
C CYS A 200 -16.48 -7.94 -17.72
N LYS A 201 -16.80 -7.59 -16.47
CA LYS A 201 -18.16 -7.46 -15.95
C LYS A 201 -18.33 -6.11 -15.26
N SER A 202 -19.37 -5.37 -15.62
CA SER A 202 -19.77 -4.18 -14.86
C SER A 202 -20.53 -4.60 -13.60
N VAL A 203 -20.16 -4.03 -12.46
CA VAL A 203 -20.86 -4.21 -11.18
C VAL A 203 -21.64 -2.94 -10.86
N ARG A 204 -22.89 -3.08 -10.42
CA ARG A 204 -23.76 -1.99 -9.97
C ARG A 204 -23.83 -1.96 -8.45
#